data_AF-A0A6A3LUJ3-F1
#
_entry.id   AF-A0A6A3LUJ3-F1
#
_cell.length_a   1.000
_cell.length_b   1.000
_cell.length_c   1.000
_cell.angle_alpha   90.00
_cell.angle_beta   90.00
_cell.angle_gamma   90.00
#
_symmetry.space_group_name_H-M   'P 1'
#
loop_
_entity.id
_entity.type
_entity.pdbx_description
1 polymer ?
#
loop_
_entity_poly.entity_id
_entity_poly.type
_entity_poly.pdbx_seq_one_letter_code
_entity_poly.pdbx_strand_id
1 'polypeptide(L)'
;MPSEPQPKHSKRTYIRLTLGQKAMLCKRAREQPGKLEALQEWATQEFDLPRPLSSRTLQGILNAESKFLNLPEAYTHKQLADPETDAFDQALLVELHRMEKNISKITDKALMYRSKLFFEAHFTHLPADKRPGFSKGWAHRFRKRHGIRKHDKESK
;
A
#
# COMPACT_ATOMS: atom_id res chain seq x y z
N MET A 1 41.19 -32.22 10.37
CA MET A 1 39.87 -32.09 11.01
C MET A 1 39.03 -31.14 10.16
N PRO A 2 38.14 -31.63 9.28
CA PRO A 2 37.31 -30.76 8.46
C PRO A 2 36.15 -30.22 9.30
N SER A 3 36.04 -28.90 9.38
CA SER A 3 35.00 -28.18 10.12
C SER A 3 33.63 -28.38 9.47
N GLU A 4 32.64 -28.80 10.27
CA GLU A 4 31.25 -28.92 9.84
C GLU A 4 30.69 -27.57 9.35
N PRO A 5 30.00 -27.54 8.20
CA PRO A 5 29.32 -26.33 7.75
C PRO A 5 28.08 -26.07 8.62
N GLN A 6 28.11 -24.92 9.33
CA GLN A 6 27.00 -24.43 10.14
C GLN A 6 25.69 -24.30 9.33
N PRO A 7 24.52 -24.61 9.93
CA PRO A 7 23.24 -24.52 9.23
C PRO A 7 22.93 -23.07 8.85
N LYS A 8 22.77 -22.84 7.55
CA LYS A 8 22.35 -21.56 6.97
C LYS A 8 21.02 -21.14 7.61
N HIS A 9 21.02 -20.08 8.41
CA HIS A 9 19.79 -19.50 8.95
C HIS A 9 18.81 -19.20 7.82
N SER A 10 17.68 -19.93 7.78
CA SER A 10 16.60 -19.64 6.85
C SER A 10 16.08 -18.22 7.14
N LYS A 11 16.04 -17.37 6.13
CA LYS A 11 15.54 -15.99 6.27
C LYS A 11 14.11 -16.08 6.81
N ARG A 12 13.85 -15.52 7.99
CA ARG A 12 12.49 -15.49 8.57
C ARG A 12 11.55 -14.79 7.58
N THR A 13 10.65 -15.54 6.96
CA THR A 13 9.61 -15.00 6.07
C THR A 13 8.65 -14.16 6.89
N TYR A 14 8.81 -12.85 6.88
CA TYR A 14 7.91 -11.94 7.59
C TYR A 14 6.55 -11.89 6.88
N ILE A 15 5.48 -12.24 7.60
CA ILE A 15 4.12 -12.06 7.11
C ILE A 15 3.84 -10.55 7.11
N ARG A 16 3.47 -10.02 5.95
CA ARG A 16 3.15 -8.59 5.79
C ARG A 16 1.71 -8.43 5.35
N LEU A 17 0.81 -8.23 6.32
CA LEU A 17 -0.60 -7.92 6.06
C LEU A 17 -0.75 -6.50 5.49
N THR A 18 -1.67 -6.34 4.54
CA THR A 18 -2.17 -5.02 4.12
C THR A 18 -2.99 -4.38 5.23
N LEU A 19 -3.26 -3.08 5.15
CA LEU A 19 -4.12 -2.44 6.13
C LEU A 19 -5.58 -2.86 5.98
N GLY A 20 -6.07 -3.14 4.76
CA GLY A 20 -7.39 -3.73 4.55
C GLY A 20 -7.54 -5.10 5.23
N GLN A 21 -6.51 -5.95 5.15
CA GLN A 21 -6.48 -7.24 5.87
C GLN A 21 -6.51 -7.07 7.40
N LYS A 22 -5.81 -6.06 7.92
CA LYS A 22 -5.85 -5.72 9.35
C LYS A 22 -7.22 -5.20 9.78
N ALA A 23 -7.87 -4.38 8.95
CA ALA A 23 -9.22 -3.88 9.19
C ALA A 23 -10.25 -5.02 9.23
N MET A 24 -10.19 -5.96 8.26
CA MET A 24 -11.03 -7.15 8.25
C MET A 24 -10.82 -8.02 9.49
N LEU A 25 -9.57 -8.15 9.94
CA LEU A 25 -9.25 -8.88 11.16
C LEU A 25 -9.88 -8.24 12.41
N CYS A 26 -9.83 -6.91 12.52
CA CYS A 26 -10.49 -6.17 13.59
C CYS A 26 -12.02 -6.33 13.54
N LYS A 27 -12.62 -6.19 12.36
CA LYS A 27 -14.06 -6.40 12.14
C LYS A 27 -14.48 -7.81 12.59
N ARG A 28 -13.74 -8.84 12.16
CA ARG A 28 -14.00 -10.23 12.53
C ARG A 28 -13.87 -10.48 14.04
N ALA A 29 -12.89 -9.85 14.69
CA ALA A 29 -12.71 -9.94 16.14
C ALA A 29 -13.86 -9.29 16.93
N ARG A 30 -14.48 -8.23 16.38
CA ARG A 30 -15.70 -7.63 16.95
C ARG A 30 -16.94 -8.49 16.74
N GLU A 31 -17.11 -9.04 15.55
CA GLU A 31 -18.28 -9.88 15.20
C GLU A 31 -18.25 -11.23 15.92
N GLN A 32 -17.06 -11.78 16.18
CA GLN A 32 -16.85 -13.04 16.87
C GLN A 32 -15.83 -12.86 18.01
N PRO A 33 -16.25 -12.35 19.17
CA PRO A 33 -15.40 -12.29 20.35
C PRO A 33 -15.14 -13.74 20.83
N GLY A 34 -13.97 -14.28 20.48
CA GLY A 34 -13.59 -15.65 20.76
C GLY A 34 -12.10 -15.78 21.09
N LYS A 35 -11.61 -17.01 21.17
CA LYS A 35 -10.19 -17.28 21.41
C LYS A 35 -9.34 -16.70 20.28
N LEU A 36 -8.22 -16.06 20.63
CA LEU A 36 -7.25 -15.51 19.67
C LEU A 36 -6.80 -16.55 18.63
N GLU A 37 -6.71 -17.83 19.03
CA GLU A 37 -6.34 -18.95 18.15
C GLU A 37 -7.32 -19.13 16.98
N ALA A 38 -8.62 -18.98 17.22
CA ALA A 38 -9.62 -19.09 16.16
C ALA A 38 -9.50 -17.95 15.13
N LEU A 39 -9.14 -16.74 15.58
CA LEU A 39 -8.85 -15.60 14.69
C LEU A 39 -7.56 -15.82 13.90
N GLN A 40 -6.56 -16.50 14.48
CA GLN A 40 -5.32 -16.85 13.78
C GLN A 40 -5.58 -17.87 12.68
N GLU A 41 -6.33 -18.93 12.96
CA GLU A 41 -6.69 -19.96 11.99
C GLU A 41 -7.50 -19.36 10.84
N TRP A 42 -8.53 -18.58 11.16
CA TRP A 42 -9.32 -17.88 10.15
C TRP A 42 -8.46 -16.95 9.28
N ALA A 43 -7.62 -16.11 9.89
CA ALA A 43 -6.76 -15.20 9.12
C ALA A 43 -5.72 -15.94 8.26
N THR A 44 -5.31 -17.15 8.67
CA THR A 44 -4.38 -17.98 7.90
C THR A 44 -5.06 -18.54 6.65
N GLN A 45 -6.30 -19.01 6.80
CA GLN A 45 -7.10 -19.53 5.69
C GLN A 45 -7.55 -18.41 4.74
N GLU A 46 -8.10 -17.32 5.27
CA GLU A 46 -8.66 -16.22 4.48
C GLU A 46 -7.59 -15.47 3.67
N PHE A 47 -6.41 -15.27 4.25
CA PHE A 47 -5.32 -14.52 3.60
C PHE A 47 -4.25 -15.41 2.96
N ASP A 48 -4.48 -16.72 2.90
CA ASP A 48 -3.54 -17.71 2.38
C ASP A 48 -2.12 -17.51 2.96
N LEU A 49 -2.04 -17.39 4.29
CA LEU A 49 -0.78 -17.08 4.94
C LEU A 49 0.08 -18.36 5.02
N PRO A 50 1.39 -18.27 4.75
CA PRO A 50 2.29 -19.43 4.80
C PRO A 50 2.48 -19.97 6.23
N ARG A 51 2.03 -19.23 7.24
CA ARG A 51 2.05 -19.61 8.65
C ARG A 51 1.07 -18.73 9.45
N PRO A 52 0.58 -19.20 10.59
CA PRO A 52 -0.25 -18.40 11.47
C PRO A 52 0.42 -17.12 11.95
N LEU A 53 -0.38 -16.06 12.12
CA LEU A 53 0.06 -14.81 12.73
C LEU A 53 0.42 -15.06 14.20
N SER A 54 1.51 -14.47 14.70
CA SER A 54 1.83 -14.59 16.13
C SER A 54 0.82 -13.83 16.98
N SER A 55 0.50 -14.34 18.17
CA SER A 55 -0.49 -13.74 19.07
C SER A 55 -0.13 -12.30 19.44
N ARG A 56 1.17 -11.99 19.57
CA ARG A 56 1.67 -10.62 19.78
C ARG A 56 1.36 -9.68 18.60
N THR A 57 1.48 -10.17 17.37
CA THR A 57 1.15 -9.38 16.17
C THR A 57 -0.35 -9.15 16.09
N LEU A 58 -1.14 -10.19 16.38
CA LEU A 58 -2.60 -10.12 16.41
C LEU A 58 -3.07 -9.09 17.43
N GLN A 59 -2.59 -9.18 18.67
CA GLN A 59 -2.93 -8.22 19.72
C GLN A 59 -2.49 -6.80 19.36
N GLY A 60 -1.31 -6.64 18.75
CA GLY A 60 -0.85 -5.33 18.27
C GLY A 60 -1.74 -4.72 17.19
N ILE A 61 -2.35 -5.55 16.33
CA ILE A 61 -3.33 -5.12 15.33
C ILE A 61 -4.64 -4.72 16.01
N LEU A 62 -5.16 -5.56 16.90
CA LEU A 62 -6.41 -5.29 17.63
C LEU A 62 -6.30 -4.03 18.50
N ASN A 63 -5.19 -3.82 19.19
CA ASN A 63 -4.96 -2.61 19.98
C ASN A 63 -4.83 -1.34 19.11
N ALA A 64 -4.46 -1.49 17.83
CA ALA A 64 -4.36 -0.41 16.86
C ALA A 64 -5.61 -0.30 15.98
N GLU A 65 -6.72 -0.95 16.35
CA GLU A 65 -7.96 -0.99 15.58
C GLU A 65 -8.47 0.40 15.18
N SER A 66 -8.33 1.39 16.07
CA SER A 66 -8.73 2.78 15.80
C SER A 66 -8.07 3.37 14.56
N LYS A 67 -6.89 2.87 14.15
CA LYS A 67 -6.19 3.29 12.93
C LYS A 67 -6.76 2.68 11.66
N PHE A 68 -7.60 1.65 11.78
CA PHE A 68 -8.13 0.87 10.66
C PHE A 68 -9.64 1.06 10.45
N LEU A 69 -10.35 1.69 11.40
CA LEU A 69 -11.82 1.86 11.35
C LEU A 69 -12.32 2.65 10.14
N ASN A 70 -11.50 3.56 9.59
CA ASN A 70 -11.88 4.42 8.46
C ASN A 70 -11.28 3.94 7.13
N LEU A 71 -10.67 2.76 7.08
CA LEU A 71 -10.07 2.24 5.86
C LEU A 71 -11.06 1.37 5.08
N PRO A 72 -11.20 1.57 3.76
CA PRO A 72 -12.00 0.66 2.94
C PRO A 72 -11.39 -0.74 2.94
N GLU A 73 -12.23 -1.78 2.90
CA GLU A 73 -11.79 -3.20 2.90
C GLU A 73 -10.84 -3.50 1.72
N ALA A 74 -11.05 -2.83 0.58
CA ALA A 74 -10.21 -2.93 -0.61
C ALA A 74 -8.86 -2.18 -0.52
N TYR A 75 -8.48 -1.64 0.66
CA TYR A 75 -7.24 -0.90 0.82
C TYR A 75 -6.02 -1.83 0.77
N THR A 76 -5.39 -1.90 -0.40
CA THR A 76 -4.27 -2.81 -0.69
C THR A 76 -2.93 -2.33 -0.12
N HIS A 77 -2.83 -1.08 0.34
CA HIS A 77 -1.57 -0.54 0.84
C HIS A 77 -1.24 -1.03 2.26
N LYS A 78 0.06 -1.15 2.53
CA LYS A 78 0.61 -1.66 3.79
C LYS A 78 0.80 -0.57 4.85
N GLN A 79 0.68 0.70 4.47
CA GLN A 79 0.82 1.89 5.32
C GLN A 79 -0.29 2.88 4.98
N LEU A 80 -0.72 3.64 6.00
CA LEU A 80 -1.72 4.68 5.84
C LEU A 80 -1.10 5.72 4.92
N ALA A 81 -1.69 5.92 3.75
CA ALA A 81 -1.37 7.08 2.96
C ALA A 81 -1.74 8.31 3.78
N ASP A 82 -0.83 9.29 3.83
CA ASP A 82 -1.13 10.59 4.38
C ASP A 82 -2.36 11.16 3.64
N PRO A 83 -3.46 11.53 4.33
CA PRO A 83 -4.74 11.86 3.68
C PRO A 83 -4.61 12.96 2.63
N GLU A 84 -3.77 13.96 2.87
CA GLU A 84 -3.52 15.06 1.94
C GLU A 84 -2.78 14.58 0.69
N THR A 85 -1.77 13.71 0.88
CA THR A 85 -1.04 13.08 -0.22
C THR A 85 -1.94 12.15 -1.03
N ASP A 86 -2.84 11.40 -0.38
CA ASP A 86 -3.79 10.52 -1.04
C ASP A 86 -4.84 11.33 -1.82
N ALA A 87 -5.38 12.39 -1.24
CA ALA A 87 -6.31 13.30 -1.91
C ALA A 87 -5.69 13.92 -3.17
N PHE A 88 -4.43 14.35 -3.09
CA PHE A 88 -3.67 14.81 -4.25
C PHE A 88 -3.52 13.71 -5.30
N ASP A 89 -3.05 12.52 -4.90
CA ASP A 89 -2.82 11.38 -5.79
C ASP A 89 -4.12 10.99 -6.54
N GLN A 90 -5.27 10.95 -5.85
CA GLN A 90 -6.57 10.65 -6.45
C GLN A 90 -7.05 11.75 -7.40
N ALA A 91 -6.98 13.02 -6.99
CA ALA A 91 -7.39 14.14 -7.82
C ALA A 91 -6.55 14.23 -9.10
N LEU A 92 -5.23 14.03 -8.98
CA LEU A 92 -4.33 13.96 -10.10
C LEU A 92 -4.67 12.78 -11.02
N LEU A 93 -4.98 11.61 -10.47
CA LEU A 93 -5.36 10.46 -11.28
C LEU A 93 -6.62 10.73 -12.10
N VAL A 94 -7.64 11.37 -11.52
CA VAL A 94 -8.86 11.77 -12.24
C VAL A 94 -8.55 12.76 -13.36
N GLU A 95 -7.72 13.77 -13.09
CA GLU A 95 -7.32 14.75 -14.11
C GLU A 95 -6.53 14.10 -15.25
N LEU A 96 -5.62 13.17 -14.94
CA LEU A 96 -4.88 12.42 -15.95
C LEU A 96 -5.80 11.55 -16.82
N HIS A 97 -6.84 10.94 -16.26
CA HIS A 97 -7.85 10.19 -17.03
C HIS A 97 -8.67 11.10 -17.93
N ARG A 98 -8.99 12.31 -17.47
CA ARG A 98 -9.70 13.32 -18.27
C ARG A 98 -8.87 13.77 -19.46
N MET A 99 -7.58 14.03 -19.25
CA MET A 99 -6.68 14.53 -20.29
C MET A 99 -6.21 13.45 -21.27
N GLU A 100 -6.09 12.19 -20.82
CA GLU A 100 -5.50 11.12 -21.63
C GLU A 100 -6.34 9.85 -21.61
N LYS A 101 -6.80 9.44 -22.79
CA LYS A 101 -7.51 8.15 -22.98
C LYS A 101 -6.67 6.93 -22.56
N ASN A 102 -5.33 7.06 -22.55
CA ASN A 102 -4.42 6.00 -22.13
C ASN A 102 -3.25 6.55 -21.31
N ILE A 103 -3.44 6.61 -19.99
CA ILE A 103 -2.45 7.10 -19.01
C ILE A 103 -1.14 6.30 -19.07
N SER A 104 -1.19 5.02 -19.47
CA SER A 104 0.00 4.17 -19.58
C SER A 104 1.01 4.69 -20.60
N LYS A 105 0.59 5.51 -21.57
CA LYS A 105 1.46 6.14 -22.58
C LYS A 105 2.12 7.43 -22.12
N ILE A 106 1.67 8.03 -21.02
CA ILE A 106 2.27 9.25 -20.50
C ILE A 106 3.74 8.96 -20.17
N THR A 107 4.67 9.82 -20.58
CA THR A 107 6.08 9.66 -20.20
C THR A 107 6.31 10.13 -18.77
N ASP A 108 7.36 9.66 -18.09
CA ASP A 108 7.64 10.12 -16.72
C ASP A 108 7.86 11.64 -16.66
N LYS A 109 8.50 12.22 -17.70
CA LYS A 109 8.73 13.67 -17.80
C LYS A 109 7.40 14.42 -17.91
N ALA A 110 6.48 13.96 -18.75
CA ALA A 110 5.15 14.55 -18.88
C ALA A 110 4.33 14.41 -17.60
N LEU A 111 4.36 13.23 -16.96
CA LEU A 111 3.69 12.97 -15.69
C LEU A 111 4.20 13.94 -14.61
N MET A 112 5.51 14.02 -14.40
CA MET A 112 6.12 14.92 -13.42
C MET A 112 5.75 16.38 -13.67
N TYR A 113 5.84 16.85 -14.92
CA TYR A 113 5.54 18.23 -15.26
C TYR A 113 4.06 18.57 -15.04
N ARG A 114 3.13 17.74 -15.53
CA ARG A 114 1.68 17.93 -15.33
C ARG A 114 1.30 17.87 -13.85
N SER A 115 1.90 16.95 -13.09
CA SER A 115 1.67 16.82 -11.64
C SER A 115 2.13 18.05 -10.87
N LYS A 116 3.27 18.64 -11.26
CA LYS A 116 3.76 19.89 -10.67
C LYS A 116 2.78 21.03 -10.92
N LEU A 117 2.33 21.23 -12.16
CA LEU A 117 1.36 22.26 -12.51
C LEU A 117 0.03 22.07 -11.78
N PHE A 118 -0.45 20.83 -11.71
CA PHE A 118 -1.70 20.49 -11.03
C PHE A 118 -1.62 20.80 -9.52
N PHE A 119 -0.50 20.46 -8.87
CA PHE A 119 -0.27 20.80 -7.47
C PHE A 119 -0.24 22.32 -7.26
N GLU A 120 0.48 23.05 -8.11
CA GLU A 120 0.57 24.52 -8.05
C GLU A 120 -0.76 25.24 -8.35
N ALA A 121 -1.68 24.59 -9.05
CA ALA A 121 -3.01 25.15 -9.35
C ALA A 121 -4.06 24.83 -8.27
N HIS A 122 -4.01 23.65 -7.65
CA HIS A 122 -5.11 23.13 -6.83
C HIS A 122 -4.74 22.85 -5.35
N PHE A 123 -3.45 22.78 -5.02
CA PHE A 123 -2.96 22.34 -3.71
C PHE A 123 -2.00 23.35 -3.06
N THR A 124 -2.09 24.63 -3.42
CA THR A 124 -1.26 25.71 -2.83
C THR A 124 -1.52 25.97 -1.35
N HIS A 125 -2.64 25.49 -0.82
CA HIS A 125 -2.97 25.54 0.60
C HIS A 125 -2.18 24.53 1.43
N LEU A 126 -1.56 23.53 0.81
CA LEU A 126 -0.75 22.53 1.52
C LEU A 126 0.66 23.06 1.82
N PRO A 127 1.25 22.70 2.98
CA PRO A 127 2.59 23.11 3.33
C PRO A 127 3.66 22.41 2.47
N ALA A 128 4.86 23.00 2.43
CA ALA A 128 5.92 22.59 1.50
C ALA A 128 6.43 21.15 1.72
N ASP A 129 6.35 20.63 2.94
CA ASP A 129 6.71 19.26 3.31
C ASP A 129 5.74 18.20 2.72
N LYS A 130 4.51 18.61 2.40
CA LYS A 130 3.50 17.77 1.73
C LYS A 130 3.63 17.76 0.22
N ARG A 131 4.37 18.71 -0.33
CA ARG A 131 4.62 18.78 -1.77
C ARG A 131 5.47 17.59 -2.21
N PRO A 132 5.01 16.77 -3.17
CA PRO A 132 5.84 15.70 -3.71
C PRO A 132 7.06 16.27 -4.42
N GLY A 133 8.22 15.61 -4.28
CA GLY A 133 9.45 16.04 -4.96
C GLY A 133 9.44 15.90 -6.49
N PHE A 134 8.33 15.48 -7.11
CA PHE A 134 8.13 15.30 -8.56
C PHE A 134 9.32 14.67 -9.31
N SER A 135 9.96 13.69 -8.69
CA SER A 135 11.11 12.98 -9.25
C SER A 135 10.71 11.74 -10.04
N LYS A 136 11.65 11.15 -10.79
CA LYS A 136 11.44 9.84 -11.44
C LYS A 136 11.02 8.75 -10.43
N GLY A 137 11.59 8.79 -9.22
CA GLY A 137 11.25 7.86 -8.14
C GLY A 137 9.82 8.08 -7.62
N TRP A 138 9.36 9.33 -7.54
CA TRP A 138 7.96 9.63 -7.23
C TRP A 138 7.03 9.13 -8.34
N ALA A 139 7.31 9.43 -9.61
CA ALA A 139 6.50 9.01 -10.75
C ALA A 139 6.38 7.47 -10.84
N HIS A 140 7.47 6.75 -10.59
CA HIS A 140 7.47 5.29 -10.51
C HIS A 140 6.54 4.78 -9.41
N ARG A 141 6.62 5.36 -8.20
CA ARG A 141 5.76 4.97 -7.07
C ARG A 141 4.30 5.32 -7.31
N PHE A 142 3.99 6.49 -7.87
CA PHE A 142 2.63 6.90 -8.24
C PHE A 142 2.01 5.86 -9.20
N ARG A 143 2.70 5.53 -10.29
CA ARG A 143 2.23 4.50 -11.23
C ARG A 143 1.99 3.16 -10.55
N LYS A 144 2.93 2.72 -9.71
CA LYS A 144 2.82 1.46 -8.99
C LYS A 144 1.64 1.45 -8.02
N ARG A 145 1.37 2.57 -7.33
CA ARG A 145 0.22 2.70 -6.41
C ARG A 145 -1.11 2.58 -7.16
N HIS A 146 -1.22 3.21 -8.33
CA HIS A 146 -2.47 3.23 -9.10
C HIS A 146 -2.56 2.17 -10.21
N GLY A 147 -1.68 1.15 -10.19
CA GLY A 147 -1.73 0.05 -11.16
C GLY A 147 -1.43 0.44 -12.61
N ILE A 148 -0.86 1.63 -12.85
CA ILE A 148 -0.52 2.11 -14.19
C ILE A 148 0.75 1.40 -14.66
N ARG A 149 0.58 0.31 -15.41
CA ARG A 149 1.70 -0.38 -16.08
C ARG A 149 2.13 0.45 -17.29
N LYS A 150 3.44 0.71 -17.44
CA LYS A 150 3.94 1.26 -18.71
C LYS A 150 3.68 0.20 -19.78
N HIS A 151 3.16 0.62 -20.93
CA HIS A 151 3.35 -0.19 -22.12
C HIS A 151 4.84 -0.14 -22.42
N ASP A 152 5.53 -1.24 -22.16
CA ASP A 152 6.85 -1.44 -22.77
C ASP A 152 6.65 -1.27 -24.28
N LYS A 153 7.52 -0.47 -24.88
CA LYS A 153 7.52 -0.24 -26.32
C LYS A 153 7.44 -1.61 -26.99
N GLU A 154 6.40 -1.80 -27.81
CA GLU A 154 6.42 -2.79 -28.88
C GLU A 154 7.79 -2.70 -29.55
N SER A 155 8.58 -3.75 -29.36
CA SER A 155 9.82 -3.98 -30.06
C SER A 155 9.55 -3.81 -31.56
N LYS A 156 10.22 -2.83 -32.16
CA LYS A 156 10.49 -2.83 -33.59
C LYS A 156 11.89 -3.36 -33.79
#